data_AF-A0A350MNT2-F1
#
_entry.id   AF-A0A350MNT2-F1
#
_cell.length_a   1.000
_cell.length_b   1.000
_cell.length_c   1.000
_cell.angle_alpha   90.00
_cell.angle_beta   90.00
_cell.angle_gamma   90.00
#
_symmetry.space_group_name_H-M   'P 1'
#
loop_
_entity.id
_entity.type
_entity.pdbx_description
1 polymer ?
#
loop_
_entity_poly.entity_id
_entity_poly.type
_entity_poly.pdbx_seq_one_letter_code
_entity_poly.pdbx_strand_id
1 'polypeptide(L)'
;MKCSNDVQGKSSKSLTKPLPLEHPDLRSWFKSNIIRPRYLQALTGLSRTTIWRLERAGEFPKRIKLSLGAVGYKLDDIQAWIDSRGLVNDHRQLQTPQVNGMVD
;
A
#
# COMPACT_ATOMS: atom_id res chain seq x y z
N MET A 1 43.64 -51.94 -3.36
CA MET A 1 44.28 -50.62 -3.18
C MET A 1 43.57 -49.63 -4.09
N LYS A 2 43.23 -48.44 -3.59
CA LYS A 2 43.36 -47.11 -4.25
C LYS A 2 43.17 -47.10 -5.79
N CYS A 3 42.24 -46.36 -6.37
CA CYS A 3 41.93 -44.96 -6.13
C CYS A 3 40.72 -44.54 -6.98
N SER A 4 40.10 -43.47 -6.53
CA SER A 4 39.22 -42.55 -7.23
C SER A 4 39.64 -42.27 -8.68
N ASN A 5 38.69 -42.06 -9.58
CA ASN A 5 38.08 -40.75 -9.85
C ASN A 5 37.28 -40.84 -11.16
N ASP A 6 35.99 -40.53 -11.11
CA ASP A 6 35.24 -40.12 -12.29
C ASP A 6 34.80 -38.67 -12.09
N VAL A 7 35.64 -37.75 -12.56
CA VAL A 7 35.24 -36.39 -12.87
C VAL A 7 34.87 -36.40 -14.35
N GLN A 8 33.60 -36.21 -14.65
CA GLN A 8 33.17 -35.30 -15.71
C GLN A 8 31.68 -34.99 -15.55
N GLY A 9 31.38 -33.70 -15.38
CA GLY A 9 30.03 -33.22 -15.22
C GLY A 9 29.26 -33.11 -16.53
N LYS A 10 27.97 -32.78 -16.41
CA LYS A 10 27.30 -31.61 -17.01
C LYS A 10 25.78 -31.82 -16.94
N SER A 11 25.10 -30.69 -16.83
CA SER A 11 23.76 -30.43 -17.39
C SER A 11 22.53 -30.83 -16.57
N SER A 12 21.88 -29.78 -16.06
CA SER A 12 20.45 -29.51 -16.26
C SER A 12 19.45 -30.59 -15.84
N LYS A 13 18.89 -30.42 -14.64
CA LYS A 13 17.46 -30.69 -14.44
C LYS A 13 16.84 -29.49 -13.74
N SER A 14 16.25 -28.62 -14.56
CA SER A 14 15.32 -27.57 -14.19
C SER A 14 14.27 -28.12 -13.23
N LEU A 15 14.17 -27.53 -12.03
CA LEU A 15 13.00 -27.70 -11.18
C LEU A 15 12.20 -26.40 -11.16
N THR A 16 11.71 -25.98 -12.32
CA THR A 16 10.56 -25.08 -12.40
C THR A 16 9.34 -25.91 -12.05
N LYS A 17 8.89 -25.84 -10.80
CA LYS A 17 7.51 -26.22 -10.48
C LYS A 17 6.59 -25.15 -11.09
N PRO A 18 5.69 -25.47 -12.03
CA PRO A 18 4.60 -24.57 -12.36
C PRO A 18 3.64 -24.60 -11.17
N LEU A 19 3.57 -23.50 -10.41
CA LEU A 19 2.57 -23.33 -9.37
C LEU A 19 1.21 -23.11 -10.04
N PRO A 20 0.18 -23.93 -9.73
CA PRO A 20 -1.18 -23.64 -10.12
C PRO A 20 -1.63 -22.32 -9.46
N LEU A 21 -1.92 -21.33 -10.29
CA LEU A 21 -2.27 -19.96 -9.90
C LEU A 21 -3.75 -19.85 -9.48
N GLU A 22 -4.18 -20.61 -8.47
CA GLU A 22 -5.50 -20.36 -7.84
C GLU A 22 -5.38 -20.56 -6.32
N HIS A 23 -4.55 -19.73 -5.68
CA HIS A 23 -4.74 -19.37 -4.28
C HIS A 23 -5.26 -17.94 -4.25
N PRO A 24 -6.37 -17.63 -3.56
CA PRO A 24 -6.86 -16.27 -3.34
C PRO A 24 -5.88 -15.54 -2.41
N ASP A 25 -4.84 -15.09 -3.09
CA ASP A 25 -3.83 -14.09 -2.84
C ASP A 25 -3.31 -13.82 -1.41
N LEU A 26 -1.98 -13.83 -1.33
CA LEU A 26 -1.25 -13.10 -0.30
C LEU A 26 -1.62 -11.60 -0.23
N ARG A 27 -2.35 -11.08 -1.22
CA ARG A 27 -2.91 -9.73 -1.25
C ARG A 27 -3.95 -9.50 -0.17
N SER A 28 -4.76 -10.49 0.20
CA SER A 28 -5.75 -10.40 1.27
C SER A 28 -5.09 -10.30 2.64
N TRP A 29 -4.00 -11.02 2.87
CA TRP A 29 -3.29 -11.02 4.16
C TRP A 29 -2.41 -9.78 4.37
N PHE A 30 -2.06 -9.03 3.30
CA PHE A 30 -1.38 -7.72 3.40
C PHE A 30 -2.31 -6.50 3.30
N LYS A 31 -3.63 -6.69 3.13
CA LYS A 31 -4.60 -5.59 3.00
C LYS A 31 -4.76 -4.72 4.26
N SER A 32 -4.10 -5.05 5.36
CA SER A 32 -4.03 -4.19 6.56
C SER A 32 -2.78 -3.31 6.52
N ASN A 33 -2.71 -2.37 5.58
CA ASN A 33 -1.68 -1.32 5.61
C ASN A 33 -1.92 -0.42 6.81
N ILE A 34 -1.12 -0.58 7.87
CA ILE A 34 -1.23 0.23 9.09
C ILE A 34 -0.25 1.39 9.01
N ILE A 35 -0.76 2.62 9.02
CA ILE A 35 0.05 3.83 9.00
C ILE A 35 0.29 4.36 10.42
N ARG A 36 1.52 4.79 10.69
CA ARG A 36 1.89 5.41 11.97
C ARG A 36 1.47 6.90 12.00
N PRO A 37 1.18 7.47 13.18
CA PRO A 37 0.79 8.87 13.34
C PRO A 37 1.77 9.90 12.73
N ARG A 38 3.06 9.54 12.63
CA ARG A 38 4.08 10.36 11.96
C ARG A 38 3.76 10.59 10.47
N TYR A 39 3.32 9.55 9.77
CA TYR A 39 2.95 9.63 8.35
C TYR A 39 1.55 10.23 8.17
N LEU A 40 0.66 9.98 9.13
CA LEU A 40 -0.70 10.51 9.08
C LEU A 40 -0.73 12.04 9.08
N GLN A 41 0.18 12.70 9.81
CA GLN A 41 0.31 14.16 9.78
C GLN A 41 0.69 14.67 8.39
N ALA A 42 1.60 13.98 7.70
CA ALA A 42 2.00 14.36 6.34
C ALA A 42 0.87 14.13 5.32
N LEU A 43 0.09 13.05 5.49
CA LEU A 43 -1.02 12.72 4.60
C LEU A 43 -2.22 13.65 4.75
N THR A 44 -2.58 14.00 6.00
CA THR A 44 -3.78 14.79 6.29
C THR A 44 -3.51 16.28 6.41
N GLY A 45 -2.24 16.68 6.56
CA GLY A 45 -1.85 18.05 6.90
C GLY A 45 -2.26 18.48 8.32
N LEU A 46 -2.85 17.58 9.11
CA LEU A 46 -3.35 17.87 10.45
C LEU A 46 -2.30 17.55 11.51
N SER A 47 -2.20 18.42 12.52
CA SER A 47 -1.37 18.17 13.68
C SER A 47 -1.91 17.01 14.53
N ARG A 48 -1.03 16.36 15.31
CA ARG A 48 -1.40 15.28 16.25
C ARG A 48 -2.53 15.67 17.20
N THR A 49 -2.51 16.91 17.70
CA THR A 49 -3.54 17.41 18.63
C THR A 49 -4.88 17.56 17.94
N THR A 50 -4.89 17.99 16.67
CA THR A 50 -6.11 18.06 15.85
C THR A 50 -6.67 16.68 15.59
N ILE A 51 -5.83 15.72 15.20
CA ILE A 51 -6.22 14.33 15.01
C ILE A 51 -6.83 13.76 16.30
N TRP A 52 -6.23 14.01 17.45
CA TRP A 52 -6.77 13.59 18.75
C TRP A 52 -8.13 14.22 19.08
N ARG A 53 -8.32 15.52 18.78
CA ARG A 53 -9.62 16.19 18.95
C ARG A 53 -10.69 15.58 18.05
N LEU A 54 -10.36 15.29 16.80
CA LEU A 54 -11.28 14.66 15.85
C LEU A 54 -11.60 13.22 16.25
N GLU A 55 -10.61 12.45 16.72
CA GLU A 55 -10.81 11.11 17.29
C GLU A 55 -11.78 11.17 18.49
N ARG A 56 -11.60 12.14 19.38
CA ARG A 56 -12.51 12.37 20.52
C ARG A 56 -13.90 12.82 20.12
N ALA A 57 -14.03 13.55 19.01
CA ALA A 57 -15.31 13.97 18.45
C ALA A 57 -16.03 12.83 17.69
N GLY A 58 -15.35 11.72 17.40
CA GLY A 58 -15.88 10.64 16.55
C GLY A 58 -15.81 10.95 15.05
N GLU A 59 -15.14 12.04 14.70
CA GLU A 59 -14.98 12.57 13.34
C GLU A 59 -13.72 12.05 12.64
N PHE A 60 -13.01 11.08 13.24
CA PHE A 60 -11.77 10.51 12.73
C PHE A 60 -11.74 8.99 12.89
N PRO A 61 -11.09 8.25 11.98
CA PRO A 61 -10.93 6.81 12.13
C PRO A 61 -10.28 6.39 13.45
N LYS A 62 -10.74 5.27 14.01
CA LYS A 62 -10.25 4.76 15.30
C LYS A 62 -8.81 4.27 15.18
N ARG A 63 -7.99 4.62 16.17
CA ARG A 63 -6.62 4.11 16.25
C ARG A 63 -6.58 2.63 16.64
N ILE A 64 -5.65 1.90 16.04
CA ILE A 64 -5.30 0.52 16.36
C ILE A 64 -4.08 0.53 17.26
N LYS A 65 -4.16 -0.13 18.42
CA LYS A 65 -3.01 -0.39 19.27
C LYS A 65 -2.20 -1.55 18.66
N LEU A 66 -0.97 -1.27 18.27
CA LEU A 66 -0.03 -2.25 17.73
C LEU A 66 0.82 -2.89 18.84
N SER A 67 1.17 -2.11 19.86
CA SER A 67 1.89 -2.56 21.06
C SER A 67 1.65 -1.58 22.22
N LEU A 68 2.32 -1.78 23.35
CA LEU A 68 2.19 -0.95 24.56
C LEU A 68 2.42 0.56 24.32
N GLY A 69 3.33 0.91 23.41
CA GLY A 69 3.63 2.31 23.05
C GLY A 69 3.35 2.66 21.59
N ALA A 70 2.79 1.73 20.83
CA ALA A 70 2.63 1.86 19.40
C ALA A 70 1.16 1.91 19.01
N VAL A 71 0.78 2.97 18.31
CA VAL A 71 -0.53 3.08 17.65
C VAL A 71 -0.34 3.26 16.15
N GLY A 72 -1.35 2.84 15.39
CA GLY A 72 -1.45 3.06 13.96
C GLY A 72 -2.90 3.19 13.53
N TYR A 73 -3.12 3.52 12.27
CA TYR A 73 -4.43 3.67 11.65
C TYR A 73 -4.48 2.79 10.41
N LYS A 74 -5.64 2.24 10.06
CA LYS A 74 -5.77 1.58 8.76
C LYS A 74 -5.69 2.64 7.67
N LEU A 75 -4.86 2.38 6.67
CA LEU A 75 -4.75 3.25 5.52
C LEU A 75 -6.10 3.39 4.81
N ASP A 76 -6.85 2.28 4.69
CA ASP A 76 -8.16 2.23 4.05
C ASP A 76 -9.17 3.17 4.71
N ASP A 77 -9.32 3.09 6.05
CA ASP A 77 -10.21 3.97 6.80
C ASP A 77 -9.82 5.44 6.65
N ILE A 78 -8.52 5.73 6.62
CA ILE A 78 -7.99 7.09 6.46
C ILE A 78 -8.26 7.62 5.04
N GLN A 79 -8.08 6.78 4.03
CA GLN A 79 -8.38 7.14 2.65
C GLN A 79 -9.87 7.43 2.48
N ALA A 80 -10.73 6.53 2.95
CA ALA A 80 -12.18 6.71 2.94
C ALA A 80 -12.62 7.98 3.68
N TRP A 81 -11.94 8.31 4.78
CA TRP A 81 -12.19 9.54 5.51
C TRP A 81 -11.74 10.80 4.74
N ILE A 82 -10.59 10.76 4.05
CA ILE A 82 -10.15 11.86 3.18
C ILE A 82 -11.17 12.08 2.05
N ASP A 83 -11.61 10.99 1.42
CA ASP A 83 -12.56 11.01 0.31
C ASP A 83 -13.93 11.54 0.76
N SER A 84 -14.40 11.13 1.96
CA SER A 84 -15.64 11.60 2.57
C SER A 84 -15.66 13.11 2.81
N ARG A 85 -14.51 13.69 3.20
CA ARG A 85 -14.41 15.12 3.46
C ARG A 85 -14.20 15.95 2.20
N GLY A 86 -14.10 15.30 1.05
CA GLY A 86 -13.92 15.95 -0.23
C GLY A 86 -12.80 16.98 -0.11
N LEU A 87 -11.55 16.52 0.10
CA LEU A 87 -10.43 17.32 -0.41
C LEU A 87 -10.86 17.67 -1.81
N VAL A 88 -11.14 18.95 -2.02
CA VAL A 88 -11.51 19.53 -3.29
C VAL A 88 -10.44 18.97 -4.20
N ASN A 89 -10.80 17.98 -5.00
CA ASN A 89 -9.97 17.63 -6.12
C ASN A 89 -10.12 18.91 -6.95
N ASP A 90 -9.24 19.89 -6.75
CA ASP A 90 -8.90 20.84 -7.80
C ASP A 90 -8.12 20.02 -8.83
N HIS A 91 -8.81 19.03 -9.40
CA HIS A 91 -8.57 18.59 -10.73
C HIS A 91 -9.08 19.73 -11.59
N ARG A 92 -8.32 20.83 -11.63
CA ARG A 92 -7.96 21.35 -12.94
C ARG A 92 -7.29 20.19 -13.63
N GLN A 93 -8.12 19.30 -14.18
CA GLN A 93 -7.73 18.50 -15.30
C GLN A 93 -7.16 19.53 -16.26
N LEU A 94 -5.84 19.55 -16.36
CA LEU A 94 -5.19 19.88 -17.60
C LEU A 94 -5.61 18.78 -18.58
N GLN A 95 -6.89 18.82 -18.98
CA GLN A 95 -7.22 18.67 -20.38
C GLN A 95 -6.46 19.83 -21.03
N THR A 96 -5.17 19.63 -21.28
CA THR A 96 -4.62 20.23 -22.48
C THR A 96 -5.49 19.65 -23.58
N PRO A 97 -6.34 20.45 -24.27
CA PRO A 97 -7.01 19.92 -25.43
C PRO A 97 -5.90 19.35 -26.31
N GLN A 98 -5.94 18.05 -26.55
CA GLN A 98 -5.17 17.44 -27.62
C GLN A 98 -5.66 18.18 -28.87
N VAL A 99 -4.89 19.15 -29.34
CA VAL A 99 -5.11 19.82 -30.62
C VAL A 99 -4.78 18.80 -31.71
N ASN A 100 -5.66 17.81 -31.85
CA ASN A 100 -5.76 17.03 -33.06
C ASN A 100 -6.36 17.99 -34.10
N GLY A 101 -5.58 18.28 -35.12
CA GLY A 101 -5.88 19.28 -36.13
C GLY A 101 -7.30 19.18 -36.67
N MET A 102 -7.92 20.35 -36.81
CA MET A 102 -9.09 20.56 -37.64
C MET A 102 -8.76 21.73 -38.56
N VAL A 103 -8.80 21.41 -39.86
CA VAL A 103 -8.80 22.23 -41.09
C VAL A 103 -9.46 23.61 -40.91
N ASP A 104 -9.03 24.70 -41.56
CA ASP A 104 -8.93 24.93 -43.02
C ASP A 104 -7.65 25.66 -43.48
#